data_AF-A0A7X8LH55-F1
#
_entry.id   AF-A0A7X8LH55-F1
#
_cell.length_a   1.000
_cell.length_b   1.000
_cell.length_c   1.000
_cell.angle_alpha   90.00
_cell.angle_beta   90.00
_cell.angle_gamma   90.00
#
_symmetry.space_group_name_H-M   'P 1'
#
loop_
_entity.id
_entity.type
_entity.pdbx_description
1 polymer ?
#
loop_
_entity_poly.entity_id
_entity_poly.type
_entity_poly.pdbx_seq_one_letter_code
_entity_poly.pdbx_strand_id
1 'polypeptide(L)'
;MWGGTLSWYDPKSDTFGGAHRDIIPHCSLAAITYLPEFERLALGFIIYGGSGTTPKVDNAGFAVWDPIEDKLVWSGDLGLKLVGVMDLENCGDGLAYAIIHPQPESVLQADLLLIDMINQRIVERRRLDDVAGWPLEVSFQRDDKYLYGATREAIYRVPLRSVDVEVLWRDKLNGPTAGGALNNGRYVFAVYDRLLALPV
;
A
#
# COMPACT_ATOMS: atom_id res chain seq x y z
N MET A 1 13.68 14.30 12.41
CA MET A 1 12.69 13.43 13.09
C MET A 1 12.79 12.07 12.42
N TRP A 2 12.85 10.98 13.18
CA TRP A 2 12.97 9.62 12.62
C TRP A 2 11.66 8.89 12.90
N GLY A 3 11.08 8.27 11.88
CA GLY A 3 9.81 7.58 11.97
C GLY A 3 8.57 8.50 11.86
N GLY A 4 7.54 7.91 11.26
CA GLY A 4 6.24 8.50 11.01
C GLY A 4 5.31 8.38 12.21
N THR A 5 4.11 8.92 12.10
CA THR A 5 3.11 8.90 13.17
C THR A 5 1.80 8.31 12.62
N LEU A 6 1.17 7.44 13.40
CA LEU A 6 -0.25 7.15 13.25
C LEU A 6 -1.00 8.15 14.14
N SER A 7 -1.77 9.03 13.54
CA SER A 7 -2.59 10.00 14.27
C SER A 7 -3.98 10.03 13.70
N TRP A 8 -4.95 10.38 14.55
CA TRP A 8 -6.34 10.47 14.13
C TRP A 8 -7.02 11.72 14.70
N TYR A 9 -8.05 12.14 14.00
CA TYR A 9 -8.86 13.31 14.28
C TYR A 9 -10.33 12.89 14.21
N ASP A 10 -11.11 13.26 15.21
CA ASP A 10 -12.56 13.05 15.21
C ASP A 10 -13.25 14.30 14.64
N PRO A 11 -13.82 14.22 13.42
CA PRO A 11 -14.51 15.34 12.80
C PRO A 11 -15.85 15.68 13.45
N LYS A 12 -16.44 14.78 14.25
CA LYS A 12 -17.71 15.05 14.94
C LYS A 12 -17.51 15.94 16.15
N SER A 13 -16.42 15.74 16.89
CA SER A 13 -16.07 16.53 18.08
C SER A 13 -15.05 17.63 17.80
N ASP A 14 -14.46 17.69 16.61
CA ASP A 14 -13.37 18.61 16.24
C ASP A 14 -12.15 18.47 17.17
N THR A 15 -11.74 17.23 17.44
CA THR A 15 -10.64 16.94 18.38
C THR A 15 -9.61 15.99 17.80
N PHE A 16 -8.34 16.26 18.09
CA PHE A 16 -7.27 15.29 17.89
C PHE A 16 -7.32 14.23 18.98
N GLY A 17 -7.41 12.97 18.55
CA GLY A 17 -7.58 11.85 19.45
C GLY A 17 -6.28 11.22 19.94
N GLY A 18 -5.20 11.36 19.17
CA GLY A 18 -3.92 10.79 19.54
C GLY A 18 -2.89 10.82 18.42
N ALA A 19 -1.65 10.52 18.81
CA ALA A 19 -0.50 10.40 17.92
C ALA A 19 0.46 9.33 18.46
N HIS A 20 0.59 8.24 17.74
CA HIS A 20 1.45 7.11 18.08
C HIS A 20 2.67 7.11 17.15
N ARG A 21 3.84 7.10 17.76
CA ARG A 21 5.14 7.02 17.10
C ARG A 21 5.77 5.68 17.42
N ASP A 22 6.73 5.27 16.59
CA ASP A 22 7.53 4.06 16.80
C ASP A 22 6.69 2.78 16.95
N ILE A 23 5.55 2.68 16.23
CA ILE A 23 4.79 1.42 16.11
C ILE A 23 5.72 0.30 15.59
N ILE A 24 6.51 0.64 14.56
CA ILE A 24 7.75 -0.06 14.23
C ILE A 24 8.88 0.95 14.46
N PRO A 25 9.82 0.69 15.39
CA PRO A 25 10.87 1.64 15.73
C PRO A 25 11.64 2.14 14.51
N HIS A 26 11.82 3.46 14.41
CA HIS A 26 12.58 4.13 13.35
C HIS A 26 12.04 3.97 11.92
N CYS A 27 10.86 3.38 11.74
CA CYS A 27 10.18 3.30 10.46
C CYS A 27 9.05 4.33 10.37
N SER A 28 8.67 4.69 9.15
CA SER A 28 7.54 5.57 8.89
C SER A 28 6.35 4.80 8.36
N LEU A 29 5.17 5.11 8.87
CA LEU A 29 3.92 4.64 8.28
C LEU A 29 3.80 5.24 6.87
N ALA A 30 3.66 4.38 5.86
CA ALA A 30 3.57 4.77 4.45
C ALA A 30 2.25 4.32 3.80
N ALA A 31 1.64 3.24 4.32
CA ALA A 31 0.39 2.70 3.81
C ALA A 31 -0.53 2.30 4.96
N ILE A 32 -1.84 2.42 4.74
CA ILE A 32 -2.88 2.07 5.71
C ILE A 32 -4.15 1.61 5.00
N THR A 33 -4.78 0.56 5.50
CA THR A 33 -6.13 0.17 5.06
C THR A 33 -6.94 -0.36 6.25
N TYR A 34 -8.27 -0.27 6.15
CA TYR A 34 -9.20 -0.76 7.18
C TYR A 34 -9.67 -2.17 6.84
N LEU A 35 -9.62 -3.07 7.82
CA LEU A 35 -10.14 -4.43 7.77
C LEU A 35 -11.48 -4.47 8.52
N PRO A 36 -12.61 -4.26 7.83
CA PRO A 36 -13.92 -4.06 8.46
C PRO A 36 -14.42 -5.28 9.23
N GLU A 37 -14.12 -6.49 8.77
CA GLU A 37 -14.58 -7.73 9.39
C GLU A 37 -13.99 -7.96 10.79
N PHE A 38 -12.86 -7.30 11.09
CA PHE A 38 -12.14 -7.42 12.36
C PHE A 38 -12.06 -6.10 13.12
N GLU A 39 -12.57 -5.01 12.55
CA GLU A 39 -12.42 -3.65 13.07
C GLU A 39 -10.95 -3.33 13.39
N ARG A 40 -10.05 -3.59 12.42
CA ARG A 40 -8.61 -3.36 12.56
C ARG A 40 -8.07 -2.48 11.44
N LEU A 41 -6.95 -1.80 11.72
CA LEU A 41 -6.15 -1.14 10.71
C LEU A 41 -4.95 -2.03 10.38
N ALA A 42 -4.76 -2.32 9.09
CA ALA A 42 -3.52 -2.87 8.56
C ALA A 42 -2.60 -1.72 8.16
N LEU A 43 -1.36 -1.76 8.64
CA LEU A 43 -0.38 -0.70 8.52
C LEU A 43 0.86 -1.22 7.77
N GLY A 44 1.38 -0.41 6.86
CA GLY A 44 2.59 -0.69 6.09
C GLY A 44 3.64 0.39 6.31
N PHE A 45 4.88 -0.02 6.54
CA PHE A 45 5.97 0.88 6.92
C PHE A 45 7.08 0.93 5.89
N ILE A 46 7.86 2.01 5.93
CA ILE A 46 9.07 2.23 5.13
C ILE A 46 10.24 2.68 6.03
N ILE A 47 11.47 2.36 5.66
CA ILE A 47 12.67 2.72 6.44
C ILE A 47 13.04 4.21 6.37
N TYR A 48 12.48 4.97 5.42
CA TYR A 48 12.73 6.41 5.30
C TYR A 48 11.77 7.25 6.13
N GLY A 49 12.26 8.39 6.61
CA GLY A 49 11.45 9.47 7.20
C GLY A 49 10.91 10.48 6.19
N GLY A 50 11.12 10.25 4.89
CA GLY A 50 10.88 11.19 3.81
C GLY A 50 12.12 11.45 2.96
N SER A 51 11.97 12.23 1.89
CA SER A 51 13.06 12.59 0.97
C SER A 51 14.21 13.27 1.72
N GLY A 52 15.44 12.78 1.52
CA GLY A 52 16.65 13.34 2.13
C GLY A 52 16.95 12.83 3.56
N THR A 53 16.23 11.80 4.02
CA THR A 53 16.55 11.13 5.28
C THR A 53 17.42 9.89 5.05
N THR A 54 18.31 9.60 5.99
CA THR A 54 19.17 8.40 5.96
C THR A 54 18.59 7.31 6.85
N PRO A 55 18.19 6.14 6.34
CA PRO A 55 17.64 5.07 7.15
C PRO A 55 18.49 4.75 8.39
N LYS A 56 17.83 4.46 9.51
CA LYS A 56 18.46 3.97 10.75
C LYS A 56 18.34 2.47 10.95
N VAL A 57 17.48 1.85 10.16
CA VAL A 57 17.17 0.43 10.19
C VAL A 57 17.15 -0.05 8.75
N ASP A 58 17.52 -1.30 8.55
CA ASP A 58 17.60 -1.91 7.22
C ASP A 58 16.31 -2.69 6.86
N ASN A 59 15.33 -2.73 7.76
CA ASN A 59 14.10 -3.48 7.54
C ASN A 59 12.87 -2.72 8.01
N ALA A 60 11.90 -2.59 7.12
CA ALA A 60 10.54 -2.16 7.44
C ALA A 60 9.65 -3.38 7.77
N GLY A 61 8.34 -3.16 7.83
CA GLY A 61 7.39 -4.24 8.11
C GLY A 61 5.95 -3.80 8.03
N PHE A 62 5.11 -4.62 8.65
CA PHE A 62 3.68 -4.43 8.77
C PHE A 62 3.29 -4.36 10.24
N ALA A 63 2.13 -3.76 10.50
CA ALA A 63 1.47 -3.87 11.80
C ALA A 63 -0.05 -4.01 11.65
N VAL A 64 -0.68 -4.53 12.68
CA VAL A 64 -2.12 -4.51 12.88
C VAL A 64 -2.41 -3.68 14.12
N TRP A 65 -3.24 -2.65 13.96
CA TRP A 65 -3.65 -1.75 15.04
C TRP A 65 -5.15 -1.91 15.33
N ASP A 66 -5.50 -1.88 16.61
CA ASP A 66 -6.89 -1.83 17.07
C ASP A 66 -7.26 -0.36 17.32
N PRO A 67 -8.05 0.27 16.44
CA PRO A 67 -8.43 1.68 16.59
C PRO A 67 -9.47 1.92 17.69
N ILE A 68 -10.16 0.89 18.17
CA ILE A 68 -11.17 1.02 19.24
C ILE A 68 -10.48 1.02 20.59
N GLU A 69 -9.55 0.09 20.77
CA GLU A 69 -8.76 -0.06 22.00
C GLU A 69 -7.48 0.78 22.01
N ASP A 70 -7.21 1.49 20.91
CA ASP A 70 -6.04 2.35 20.68
C ASP A 70 -4.71 1.67 21.00
N LYS A 71 -4.51 0.45 20.46
CA LYS A 71 -3.34 -0.37 20.76
C LYS A 71 -2.81 -1.18 19.58
N LEU A 72 -1.52 -1.47 19.64
CA LEU A 72 -0.86 -2.41 18.74
C LEU A 72 -1.34 -3.84 19.02
N VAL A 73 -1.83 -4.52 17.99
CA VAL A 73 -2.20 -5.94 18.05
C VAL A 73 -1.00 -6.81 17.68
N TRP A 74 -0.30 -6.44 16.60
CA TRP A 74 0.85 -7.18 16.09
C TRP A 74 1.74 -6.29 15.23
N SER A 75 3.03 -6.58 15.18
CA SER A 75 3.96 -6.05 14.18
C SER A 75 5.00 -7.09 13.78
N GLY A 76 5.48 -7.02 12.54
CA GLY A 76 6.50 -7.93 12.00
C GLY A 76 6.75 -7.73 10.51
N ASP A 77 7.71 -8.47 9.97
CA ASP A 77 8.13 -8.38 8.56
C ASP A 77 7.63 -9.55 7.70
N LEU A 78 6.87 -10.49 8.28
CA LEU A 78 6.39 -11.70 7.62
C LEU A 78 7.52 -12.57 7.03
N GLY A 79 8.74 -12.47 7.59
CA GLY A 79 9.93 -13.16 7.09
C GLY A 79 10.58 -12.47 5.89
N LEU A 80 10.19 -11.23 5.58
CA LEU A 80 10.70 -10.46 4.45
C LEU A 80 11.84 -9.51 4.84
N LYS A 81 12.62 -9.10 3.84
CA LYS A 81 13.55 -7.97 3.92
C LYS A 81 13.04 -6.85 3.05
N LEU A 82 12.57 -5.78 3.68
CA LEU A 82 11.79 -4.71 3.09
C LEU A 82 12.50 -3.37 3.26
N VAL A 83 12.58 -2.64 2.16
CA VAL A 83 12.81 -1.20 2.17
C VAL A 83 11.52 -0.51 2.62
N GLY A 84 10.38 -0.95 2.08
CA GLY A 84 9.08 -0.49 2.57
C GLY A 84 7.87 -1.09 1.89
N VAL A 85 6.71 -0.78 2.46
CA VAL A 85 5.38 -1.03 1.93
C VAL A 85 4.89 0.27 1.30
N MET A 86 4.65 0.23 -0.01
CA MET A 86 4.29 1.42 -0.81
C MET A 86 2.78 1.66 -0.86
N ASP A 87 1.99 0.60 -0.69
CA ASP A 87 0.53 0.70 -0.70
C ASP A 87 -0.13 -0.51 -0.03
N LEU A 88 -1.36 -0.33 0.45
CA LEU A 88 -2.18 -1.36 1.08
C LEU A 88 -3.66 -1.18 0.70
N GLU A 89 -4.34 -2.27 0.38
CA GLU A 89 -5.79 -2.26 0.16
C GLU A 89 -6.44 -3.54 0.70
N ASN A 90 -7.62 -3.40 1.31
CA ASN A 90 -8.37 -4.52 1.85
C ASN A 90 -8.91 -5.43 0.71
N CYS A 91 -8.78 -6.74 0.87
CA CYS A 91 -9.32 -7.75 -0.04
C CYS A 91 -10.51 -8.54 0.56
N GLY A 92 -10.88 -8.24 1.80
CA GLY A 92 -11.93 -8.91 2.56
C GLY A 92 -11.46 -10.18 3.26
N ASP A 93 -12.24 -10.66 4.23
CA ASP A 93 -11.92 -11.81 5.09
C ASP A 93 -10.53 -11.70 5.77
N GLY A 94 -10.09 -10.48 6.09
CA GLY A 94 -8.80 -10.24 6.74
C GLY A 94 -7.60 -10.36 5.79
N LEU A 95 -7.85 -10.52 4.49
CA LEU A 95 -6.82 -10.43 3.46
C LEU A 95 -6.58 -8.97 3.07
N ALA A 96 -5.33 -8.63 2.79
CA ALA A 96 -4.93 -7.35 2.24
C ALA A 96 -3.94 -7.53 1.09
N TYR A 97 -4.06 -6.67 0.09
CA TYR A 97 -3.04 -6.46 -0.92
C TYR A 97 -1.97 -5.52 -0.40
N ALA A 98 -0.73 -5.78 -0.75
CA ALA A 98 0.38 -4.88 -0.51
C ALA A 98 1.28 -4.75 -1.73
N ILE A 99 1.74 -3.52 -2.00
CA ILE A 99 2.92 -3.32 -2.86
C ILE A 99 4.12 -3.14 -1.93
N ILE A 100 5.17 -3.91 -2.16
CA ILE A 100 6.41 -3.80 -1.38
C ILE A 100 7.60 -3.49 -2.27
N HIS A 101 8.56 -2.75 -1.71
CA HIS A 101 9.92 -2.64 -2.22
C HIS A 101 10.83 -3.53 -1.34
N PRO A 102 11.24 -4.72 -1.80
CA PRO A 102 12.18 -5.55 -1.06
C PRO A 102 13.60 -4.97 -1.10
N GLN A 103 14.43 -5.38 -0.15
CA GLN A 103 15.87 -5.12 -0.17
C GLN A 103 16.54 -5.83 -1.37
N PRO A 104 17.68 -5.31 -1.88
CA PRO A 104 18.38 -4.11 -1.43
C PRO A 104 17.75 -2.80 -1.93
N GLU A 105 17.84 -1.73 -1.13
CA GLU A 105 17.42 -0.36 -1.48
C GLU A 105 17.89 0.10 -2.87
N SER A 106 19.11 -0.26 -3.25
CA SER A 106 19.75 0.18 -4.49
C SER A 106 19.14 -0.39 -5.76
N VAL A 107 18.22 -1.35 -5.65
CA VAL A 107 17.58 -2.00 -6.80
C VAL A 107 16.09 -1.72 -6.73
N LEU A 108 15.56 -1.04 -7.75
CA LEU A 108 14.13 -0.81 -7.89
C LEU A 108 13.45 -2.13 -8.23
N GLN A 109 12.82 -2.70 -7.21
CA GLN A 109 12.15 -3.99 -7.23
C GLN A 109 10.77 -3.84 -6.58
N ALA A 110 9.72 -4.40 -7.18
CA ALA A 110 8.38 -4.28 -6.61
C ALA A 110 7.63 -5.61 -6.67
N ASP A 111 7.11 -6.05 -5.53
CA ASP A 111 6.23 -7.21 -5.50
C ASP A 111 4.82 -6.82 -5.05
N LEU A 112 3.85 -7.44 -5.70
CA LEU A 112 2.46 -7.49 -5.24
C LEU A 112 2.30 -8.70 -4.33
N LEU A 113 1.81 -8.47 -3.11
CA LEU A 113 1.50 -9.52 -2.15
C LEU A 113 0.00 -9.60 -1.92
N LEU A 114 -0.51 -10.81 -1.72
CA LEU A 114 -1.75 -11.07 -1.02
C LEU A 114 -1.38 -11.61 0.36
N ILE A 115 -1.82 -10.93 1.41
CA ILE A 115 -1.41 -11.19 2.79
C ILE A 115 -2.65 -11.51 3.63
N ASP A 116 -2.56 -12.55 4.43
CA ASP A 116 -3.50 -12.83 5.51
C ASP A 116 -3.01 -12.10 6.76
N MET A 117 -3.61 -10.93 7.03
CA MET A 117 -3.15 -10.03 8.09
C MET A 117 -3.49 -10.56 9.49
N ILE A 118 -4.51 -11.42 9.58
CA ILE A 118 -4.94 -11.99 10.86
C ILE A 118 -4.03 -13.15 11.26
N ASN A 119 -3.72 -14.03 10.31
CA ASN A 119 -2.82 -15.17 10.54
C ASN A 119 -1.36 -14.86 10.23
N GLN A 120 -1.04 -13.60 9.90
CA GLN A 120 0.33 -13.08 9.77
C GLN A 120 1.18 -13.88 8.78
N ARG A 121 0.63 -14.11 7.58
CA ARG A 121 1.33 -14.89 6.53
C ARG A 121 1.08 -14.34 5.14
N ILE A 122 2.06 -14.53 4.28
CA ILE A 122 1.91 -14.28 2.84
C ILE A 122 1.11 -15.44 2.26
N VAL A 123 0.03 -15.12 1.55
CA VAL A 123 -0.80 -16.10 0.82
C VAL A 123 -0.19 -16.31 -0.56
N GLU A 124 0.02 -15.22 -1.30
CA GLU A 124 0.58 -15.24 -2.64
C GLU A 124 1.48 -14.02 -2.88
N ARG A 125 2.40 -14.16 -3.84
CA ARG A 125 3.37 -13.14 -4.22
C ARG A 125 3.57 -13.16 -5.72
N ARG A 126 3.58 -11.97 -6.34
CA ARG A 126 3.91 -11.77 -7.75
C ARG A 126 4.91 -10.65 -7.92
N ARG A 127 5.88 -10.86 -8.80
CA ARG A 127 6.79 -9.80 -9.24
C ARG A 127 6.05 -8.79 -10.10
N LEU A 128 5.83 -7.57 -9.60
CA LEU A 128 4.98 -6.57 -10.24
C LEU A 128 5.73 -5.80 -11.33
N ASP A 129 7.00 -5.45 -11.09
CA ASP A 129 7.81 -4.69 -12.06
C ASP A 129 8.04 -5.43 -13.38
N ASP A 130 8.11 -6.76 -13.34
CA ASP A 130 8.20 -7.60 -14.55
C ASP A 130 6.93 -7.53 -15.41
N VAL A 131 5.77 -7.35 -14.78
CA VAL A 131 4.47 -7.44 -15.45
C VAL A 131 3.93 -6.06 -15.82
N ALA A 132 3.96 -5.10 -14.91
CA ALA A 132 3.33 -3.79 -15.07
C ALA A 132 4.29 -2.60 -14.93
N GLY A 133 5.52 -2.81 -14.43
CA GLY A 133 6.51 -1.76 -14.20
C GLY A 133 6.52 -1.21 -12.77
N TRP A 134 7.29 -0.14 -12.54
CA TRP A 134 7.49 0.42 -11.19
C TRP A 134 6.21 1.06 -10.64
N PRO A 135 5.69 0.63 -9.48
CA PRO A 135 4.44 1.11 -8.93
C PRO A 135 4.45 2.61 -8.61
N LEU A 136 3.28 3.23 -8.70
CA LEU A 136 3.02 4.50 -8.04
C LEU A 136 2.59 4.24 -6.60
N GLU A 137 3.13 5.03 -5.67
CA GLU A 137 2.71 5.03 -4.26
C GLU A 137 1.24 5.48 -4.16
N VAL A 138 0.49 4.89 -3.23
CA VAL A 138 -0.91 5.23 -2.95
C VAL A 138 -1.78 5.21 -4.23
N SER A 139 -1.73 4.11 -4.97
CA SER A 139 -2.42 3.93 -6.26
C SER A 139 -3.51 2.86 -6.27
N PHE A 140 -3.62 2.04 -5.24
CA PHE A 140 -4.65 1.02 -5.19
C PHE A 140 -6.05 1.62 -5.10
N GLN A 141 -6.94 1.02 -5.88
CA GLN A 141 -8.38 1.22 -5.84
C GLN A 141 -9.03 -0.14 -6.00
N ARG A 142 -10.29 -0.31 -5.58
CA ARG A 142 -10.99 -1.58 -5.79
C ARG A 142 -12.49 -1.41 -6.01
N ASP A 143 -13.06 -2.41 -6.65
CA ASP A 143 -14.49 -2.67 -6.62
C ASP A 143 -14.77 -4.06 -6.00
N ASP A 144 -15.93 -4.64 -6.30
CA ASP A 144 -16.33 -5.95 -5.78
C ASP A 144 -15.64 -7.14 -6.47
N LYS A 145 -14.92 -6.91 -7.57
CA LYS A 145 -14.36 -7.96 -8.43
C LYS A 145 -12.84 -7.85 -8.59
N TYR A 146 -12.33 -6.64 -8.60
CA TYR A 146 -10.94 -6.35 -8.93
C TYR A 146 -10.32 -5.34 -7.99
N LEU A 147 -9.04 -5.58 -7.71
CA LEU A 147 -8.09 -4.53 -7.34
C LEU A 147 -7.58 -3.88 -8.62
N TYR A 148 -7.42 -2.56 -8.61
CA TYR A 148 -6.81 -1.78 -9.66
C TYR A 148 -5.58 -1.08 -9.10
N GLY A 149 -4.55 -0.94 -9.92
CA GLY A 149 -3.35 -0.20 -9.55
C GLY A 149 -2.72 0.50 -10.75
N ALA A 150 -1.83 1.44 -10.43
CA ALA A 150 -1.06 2.17 -11.42
C ALA A 150 0.44 2.01 -11.19
N THR A 151 1.17 1.90 -12.27
CA THR A 151 2.63 1.99 -12.31
C THR A 151 3.01 3.25 -13.08
N ARG A 152 4.31 3.55 -13.18
CA ARG A 152 4.83 4.64 -14.01
C ARG A 152 4.59 4.45 -15.52
N GLU A 153 4.13 3.29 -15.95
CA GLU A 153 3.91 3.00 -17.38
C GLU A 153 2.56 2.33 -17.67
N ALA A 154 1.82 1.84 -16.68
CA ALA A 154 0.64 1.02 -16.91
C ALA A 154 -0.48 1.24 -15.89
N ILE A 155 -1.71 0.97 -16.32
CA ILE A 155 -2.84 0.69 -15.45
C ILE A 155 -3.12 -0.81 -15.52
N TYR A 156 -3.29 -1.45 -14.38
CA TYR A 156 -3.55 -2.88 -14.29
C TYR A 156 -4.71 -3.18 -13.34
N ARG A 157 -5.25 -4.39 -13.45
CA ARG A 157 -6.17 -4.96 -12.48
C ARG A 157 -5.76 -6.35 -12.07
N VAL A 158 -6.30 -6.80 -10.94
CA VAL A 158 -6.08 -8.13 -10.37
C VAL A 158 -7.42 -8.64 -9.87
N PRO A 159 -7.89 -9.84 -10.27
CA PRO A 159 -9.06 -10.43 -9.66
C PRO A 159 -8.87 -10.54 -8.14
N LEU A 160 -9.87 -10.19 -7.35
CA LEU A 160 -9.76 -10.27 -5.90
C LEU A 160 -9.39 -11.71 -5.46
N ARG A 161 -8.52 -11.81 -4.45
CA ARG A 161 -7.96 -13.06 -3.89
C ARG A 161 -7.02 -13.82 -4.82
N SER A 162 -6.46 -13.13 -5.80
CA SER A 162 -5.38 -13.62 -6.67
C SER A 162 -4.27 -12.56 -6.76
N VAL A 163 -3.10 -12.91 -7.28
CA VAL A 163 -2.04 -11.98 -7.71
C VAL A 163 -1.83 -11.98 -9.23
N ASP A 164 -2.83 -12.46 -9.99
CA ASP A 164 -2.82 -12.51 -11.45
C ASP A 164 -3.07 -11.12 -12.04
N VAL A 165 -1.99 -10.48 -12.46
CA VAL A 165 -2.01 -9.10 -12.99
C VAL A 165 -2.42 -9.10 -14.46
N GLU A 166 -3.49 -8.38 -14.77
CA GLU A 166 -3.92 -8.04 -16.13
C GLU A 166 -3.63 -6.56 -16.43
N VAL A 167 -2.86 -6.29 -17.47
CA VAL A 167 -2.54 -4.91 -17.89
C VAL A 167 -3.64 -4.40 -18.81
N LEU A 168 -4.34 -3.36 -18.37
CA LEU A 168 -5.46 -2.75 -19.10
C LEU A 168 -4.99 -1.70 -20.10
N TRP A 169 -3.91 -1.01 -19.77
CA TRP A 169 -3.34 0.05 -20.59
C TRP A 169 -1.86 0.24 -20.28
N ARG A 170 -1.07 0.63 -21.27
CA ARG A 170 0.35 0.93 -21.12
C ARG A 170 0.82 2.05 -22.05
N ASP A 171 1.57 2.99 -21.49
CA ASP A 171 2.40 3.96 -22.21
C ASP A 171 3.65 4.26 -21.38
N LYS A 172 4.84 3.93 -21.92
CA LYS A 172 6.13 4.14 -21.22
C LYS A 172 6.61 5.58 -21.26
N LEU A 173 6.13 6.38 -22.21
CA LEU A 173 6.51 7.78 -22.37
C LEU A 173 5.55 8.70 -21.65
N ASN A 174 4.26 8.38 -21.68
CA ASN A 174 3.21 9.18 -21.06
C ASN A 174 2.41 8.36 -20.04
N GLY A 175 3.12 7.66 -19.16
CA GLY A 175 2.50 6.86 -18.13
C GLY A 175 1.81 7.71 -17.04
N PRO A 176 1.09 7.04 -16.13
CA PRO A 176 0.40 7.70 -15.02
C PRO A 176 1.42 8.42 -14.13
N THR A 177 1.04 9.60 -13.62
CA THR A 177 1.89 10.41 -12.74
C THR A 177 1.43 10.43 -11.28
N ALA A 178 0.25 9.88 -11.00
CA ALA A 178 -0.31 9.72 -9.66
C ALA A 178 -1.27 8.52 -9.63
N GLY A 179 -1.63 8.08 -8.42
CA GLY A 179 -2.74 7.17 -8.21
C GLY A 179 -4.03 7.66 -8.88
N GLY A 180 -4.91 6.73 -9.21
CA GLY A 180 -6.19 7.03 -9.86
C GLY A 180 -7.37 6.86 -8.92
N ALA A 181 -8.57 7.04 -9.47
CA ALA A 181 -9.82 6.78 -8.77
C ALA A 181 -10.79 6.01 -9.67
N LEU A 182 -11.60 5.16 -9.05
CA LEU A 182 -12.74 4.55 -9.73
C LEU A 182 -13.93 5.51 -9.73
N ASN A 183 -14.50 5.77 -10.90
CA ASN A 183 -15.66 6.62 -11.06
C ASN A 183 -16.56 6.11 -12.19
N ASN A 184 -17.76 5.62 -11.83
CA ASN A 184 -18.79 5.15 -12.78
C ASN A 184 -18.28 4.14 -13.82
N GLY A 185 -17.62 3.06 -13.36
CA GLY A 185 -17.06 2.02 -14.24
C GLY A 185 -15.87 2.49 -15.08
N ARG A 186 -15.15 3.50 -14.59
CA ARG A 186 -13.93 4.00 -15.22
C ARG A 186 -12.83 4.18 -14.20
N TYR A 187 -11.61 3.85 -14.58
CA TYR A 187 -10.41 4.22 -13.85
C TYR A 187 -9.89 5.55 -14.40
N VAL A 188 -9.92 6.58 -13.57
CA VAL A 188 -9.53 7.95 -13.91
C VAL A 188 -8.15 8.24 -13.33
N PHE A 189 -7.22 8.73 -14.13
CA PHE A 189 -5.81 8.94 -13.72
C PHE A 189 -5.16 10.12 -14.43
N ALA A 190 -4.18 10.71 -13.76
CA ALA A 190 -3.41 11.83 -14.29
C ALA A 190 -2.22 11.35 -15.13
N VAL A 191 -1.99 12.03 -16.25
CA VAL A 191 -0.81 11.93 -17.09
C VAL A 191 -0.33 13.35 -17.37
N TYR A 192 0.67 13.79 -16.62
CA TYR A 192 1.18 15.17 -16.66
C TYR A 192 0.05 16.21 -16.48
N ASP A 193 -0.26 16.98 -17.52
CA ASP A 193 -1.27 18.03 -17.57
C ASP A 193 -2.66 17.53 -17.99
N ARG A 194 -2.82 16.22 -18.20
CA ARG A 194 -4.07 15.62 -18.69
C ARG A 194 -4.67 14.64 -17.67
N LEU A 195 -6.00 14.59 -17.67
CA LEU A 195 -6.77 13.56 -16.98
C LEU A 195 -7.32 12.58 -18.01
N LEU A 196 -7.00 11.30 -17.87
CA LEU A 196 -7.48 10.22 -18.74
C LEU A 196 -8.46 9.33 -17.98
N ALA A 197 -9.27 8.59 -18.73
CA ALA A 197 -10.19 7.61 -18.16
C ALA A 197 -10.22 6.34 -19.02
N LEU A 198 -10.09 5.18 -18.37
CA LEU A 198 -10.20 3.87 -19.01
C LEU A 198 -11.50 3.20 -18.54
N PRO A 199 -12.29 2.59 -19.45
CA PRO A 199 -13.40 1.74 -19.05
C PRO A 199 -12.89 0.52 -18.28
N VAL A 200 -13.53 0.19 -17.15
CA VAL A 200 -13.14 -0.94 -16.29
C VAL A 200 -14.33 -1.72 -15.76
#